data_AF-A0A7S3LGE1-F1
#
_entry.id   AF-A0A7S3LGE1-F1
#
_cell.length_a   1.000
_cell.length_b   1.000
_cell.length_c   1.000
_cell.angle_alpha   90.00
_cell.angle_beta   90.00
_cell.angle_gamma   90.00
#
_symmetry.space_group_name_H-M   'P 1'
#
loop_
_entity.id
_entity.type
_entity.pdbx_description
1 polymer ?
#
loop_
_entity_poly.entity_id
_entity_poly.type
_entity_poly.pdbx_seq_one_letter_code
_entity_poly.pdbx_strand_id
1 'polypeptide(L)'
;MNFAIEPRTTQPFYMPAHYVEPFEENRWFVEFDTFSIVQLNETDFDQDATALWTPNLSERVREPIHEDTSGYSVFFFHPGIALPTHPNQFPMDAAGMMIHVPDVLRTAVEGQAEQTFAYIFDNDDVLQEEPAFLAGARIDPGEDAADLVFQEEIELATLDSQDDCISKIIPVGNREWTVVVCKAGGAYDASTVFVVLGGVTIFAACLCLAAWFWTTSRRITRINDIRAAAEHEKACLIVKNAEKTAR
;
A
#
# COMPACT_ATOMS: atom_id res chain seq x y z
N MET A 1 -0.15 24.17 -19.00
CA MET A 1 -1.06 24.52 -20.12
C MET A 1 -1.67 25.86 -19.77
N ASN A 2 -1.42 26.93 -20.54
CA ASN A 2 -2.07 28.22 -20.26
C ASN A 2 -3.52 28.11 -20.70
N PHE A 3 -4.47 28.14 -19.78
CA PHE A 3 -5.88 28.33 -20.14
C PHE A 3 -6.03 29.76 -20.66
N ALA A 4 -6.01 29.92 -21.98
CA ALA A 4 -6.40 31.17 -22.59
C ALA A 4 -7.91 31.31 -22.43
N ILE A 5 -8.37 32.41 -21.82
CA ILE A 5 -9.79 32.77 -21.83
C ILE A 5 -10.11 33.25 -23.25
N GLU A 6 -10.39 32.31 -24.14
CA GLU A 6 -10.77 32.59 -25.51
C GLU A 6 -12.28 32.87 -25.61
N PRO A 7 -12.72 33.71 -26.56
CA PRO A 7 -14.14 33.87 -26.85
C PRO A 7 -14.76 32.51 -27.15
N ARG A 8 -15.84 32.17 -26.45
CA ARG A 8 -16.52 30.87 -26.58
C ARG A 8 -16.93 30.63 -28.04
N THR A 9 -16.71 29.41 -28.52
CA THR A 9 -17.33 28.94 -29.75
C THR A 9 -18.82 28.66 -29.51
N THR A 10 -19.64 28.77 -30.55
CA THR A 10 -21.07 28.44 -30.46
C THR A 10 -21.24 26.94 -30.23
N GLN A 11 -21.92 26.56 -29.14
CA GLN A 11 -22.19 25.17 -28.76
C GLN A 11 -23.70 24.94 -28.50
N PRO A 12 -24.21 23.70 -28.57
CA PRO A 12 -25.62 23.40 -28.33
C PRO A 12 -26.11 23.78 -26.93
N PHE A 13 -25.24 23.65 -25.93
CA PHE A 13 -25.45 24.10 -24.56
C PHE A 13 -24.11 24.48 -23.89
N TYR A 14 -24.19 25.06 -22.70
CA TYR A 14 -23.02 25.45 -21.89
C TYR A 14 -23.28 25.03 -20.44
N MET A 15 -22.23 24.70 -19.71
CA MET A 15 -22.29 24.39 -18.29
C MET A 15 -21.27 25.23 -17.50
N PRO A 16 -21.54 26.54 -17.33
CA PRO A 16 -20.66 27.40 -16.56
C PRO A 16 -20.72 27.04 -15.07
N ALA A 17 -19.57 26.96 -14.42
CA ALA A 17 -19.53 26.80 -12.96
C ALA A 17 -19.97 28.12 -12.29
N HIS A 18 -21.09 28.07 -11.58
CA HIS A 18 -21.63 29.22 -10.85
C HIS A 18 -21.15 29.28 -9.39
N TYR A 19 -20.84 28.13 -8.81
CA TYR A 19 -20.40 27.98 -7.43
C TYR A 19 -19.19 27.05 -7.40
N VAL A 20 -18.15 27.45 -6.68
CA VAL A 20 -16.91 26.69 -6.56
C VAL A 20 -16.39 26.83 -5.13
N GLU A 21 -15.90 25.73 -4.56
CA GLU A 21 -15.33 25.68 -3.22
C GLU A 21 -13.96 24.96 -3.24
N PRO A 22 -12.97 25.42 -2.43
CA PRO A 22 -12.94 26.71 -1.75
C PRO A 22 -12.87 27.87 -2.75
N PHE A 23 -13.70 28.90 -2.55
CA PHE A 23 -13.82 29.99 -3.52
C PHE A 23 -12.50 30.73 -3.81
N GLU A 24 -11.70 31.06 -2.80
CA GLU A 24 -10.51 31.91 -2.98
C GLU A 24 -9.44 31.27 -3.88
N GLU A 25 -9.24 29.96 -3.76
CA GLU A 25 -8.24 29.20 -4.53
C GLU A 25 -8.74 28.88 -5.93
N ASN A 26 -10.05 28.72 -6.08
CA ASN A 26 -10.69 28.24 -7.30
C ASN A 26 -11.56 29.30 -8.00
N ARG A 27 -11.44 30.58 -7.63
CA ARG A 27 -12.23 31.69 -8.21
C ARG A 27 -12.17 31.77 -9.73
N TRP A 28 -11.07 31.29 -10.31
CA TRP A 28 -10.83 31.31 -11.75
C TRP A 28 -11.72 30.30 -12.50
N PHE A 29 -12.29 29.30 -11.82
CA PHE A 29 -13.30 28.40 -12.39
C PHE A 29 -14.68 29.04 -12.47
N VAL A 30 -14.94 30.15 -11.80
CA VAL A 30 -16.27 30.80 -11.87
C VAL A 30 -16.51 31.31 -13.29
N GLU A 31 -17.68 31.02 -13.83
CA GLU A 31 -18.05 31.24 -15.24
C GLU A 31 -17.21 30.45 -16.26
N PHE A 32 -16.31 29.58 -15.80
CA PHE A 32 -15.64 28.63 -16.67
C PHE A 32 -16.66 27.58 -17.12
N ASP A 33 -16.73 27.37 -18.43
CA ASP A 33 -17.61 26.37 -19.02
C ASP A 33 -16.94 25.00 -18.92
N THR A 34 -17.33 24.19 -17.96
CA THR A 34 -16.71 22.87 -17.74
C THR A 34 -16.95 21.94 -18.92
N PHE A 35 -18.02 22.15 -19.69
CA PHE A 35 -18.31 21.38 -20.89
C PHE A 35 -17.29 21.63 -22.03
N SER A 36 -16.54 22.74 -21.96
CA SER A 36 -15.50 23.07 -22.94
C SER A 36 -14.20 22.27 -22.76
N ILE A 37 -14.04 21.53 -21.67
CA ILE A 37 -12.89 20.66 -21.46
C ILE A 37 -13.04 19.46 -22.39
N VAL A 38 -12.13 19.31 -23.36
CA VAL A 38 -12.20 18.27 -24.40
C VAL A 38 -12.34 16.87 -23.79
N GLN A 39 -11.61 16.59 -22.70
CA GLN A 39 -11.75 15.32 -21.97
C GLN A 39 -13.14 15.09 -21.36
N LEU A 40 -13.90 16.15 -21.08
CA LEU A 40 -15.29 16.09 -20.58
C LEU A 40 -16.34 16.08 -21.68
N ASN A 41 -15.93 16.43 -22.91
CA ASN A 41 -16.80 16.47 -24.08
C ASN A 41 -16.73 15.16 -24.87
N GLU A 42 -15.59 14.47 -24.84
CA GLU A 42 -15.39 13.16 -25.48
C GLU A 42 -15.80 11.98 -24.60
N THR A 43 -15.69 12.11 -23.26
CA THR A 43 -16.28 11.12 -22.35
C THR A 43 -17.75 11.44 -22.15
N ASP A 44 -18.61 10.43 -22.35
CA ASP A 44 -19.95 10.06 -21.83
C ASP A 44 -20.77 10.98 -20.88
N PHE A 45 -20.37 12.23 -20.64
CA PHE A 45 -21.11 13.24 -19.90
C PHE A 45 -22.50 13.45 -20.50
N ASP A 46 -22.58 13.46 -21.83
CA ASP A 46 -23.81 13.74 -22.57
C ASP A 46 -24.68 12.49 -22.82
N GLN A 47 -24.10 11.28 -22.83
CA GLN A 47 -24.86 10.05 -23.15
C GLN A 47 -25.26 9.22 -21.95
N ASP A 48 -24.45 9.16 -20.89
CA ASP A 48 -24.72 8.25 -19.77
C ASP A 48 -25.10 8.97 -18.48
N ALA A 49 -24.38 10.02 -18.08
CA ALA A 49 -24.65 10.66 -16.79
C ALA A 49 -26.02 11.36 -16.77
N THR A 50 -26.29 12.21 -17.77
CA THR A 50 -27.52 12.99 -17.87
C THR A 50 -28.72 12.17 -18.33
N ALA A 51 -28.50 11.12 -19.13
CA ALA A 51 -29.56 10.22 -19.58
C ALA A 51 -29.94 9.19 -18.50
N LEU A 52 -28.97 8.62 -17.80
CA LEU A 52 -29.19 7.59 -16.78
C LEU A 52 -29.41 8.17 -15.38
N TRP A 53 -29.20 9.49 -15.20
CA TRP A 53 -29.26 10.16 -13.90
C TRP A 53 -28.31 9.53 -12.86
N THR A 54 -27.15 9.06 -13.31
CA THR A 54 -26.13 8.41 -12.47
C THR A 54 -24.87 9.24 -12.38
N PRO A 55 -24.11 9.12 -11.28
CA PRO A 55 -22.81 9.77 -11.19
C PRO A 55 -21.83 9.20 -12.23
N ASN A 56 -20.92 10.05 -12.73
CA ASN A 56 -19.96 9.68 -13.77
C ASN A 56 -18.58 10.28 -13.48
N LEU A 57 -17.53 9.49 -13.72
CA LEU A 57 -16.13 9.92 -13.71
C LEU A 57 -15.63 10.18 -15.12
N SER A 58 -14.97 11.32 -15.30
CA SER A 58 -14.23 11.59 -16.53
C SER A 58 -13.00 10.71 -16.66
N GLU A 59 -12.45 10.71 -17.87
CA GLU A 59 -11.06 10.31 -18.09
C GLU A 59 -10.09 11.15 -17.26
N ARG A 60 -8.84 10.66 -17.18
CA ARG A 60 -7.73 11.36 -16.54
C ARG A 60 -7.44 12.70 -17.21
N VAL A 61 -7.31 13.74 -16.41
CA VAL A 61 -6.97 15.11 -16.81
C VAL A 61 -5.69 15.52 -16.10
N ARG A 62 -4.76 16.13 -16.85
CA ARG A 62 -3.57 16.71 -16.26
C ARG A 62 -3.88 18.13 -15.80
N GLU A 63 -3.75 18.37 -14.50
CA GLU A 63 -3.98 19.69 -13.93
C GLU A 63 -2.91 20.69 -14.40
N PRO A 64 -3.30 21.88 -14.89
CA PRO A 64 -2.32 22.88 -15.30
C PRO A 64 -1.77 23.76 -14.19
N ILE A 65 -2.38 23.71 -12.99
CA ILE A 65 -2.15 24.70 -11.92
C ILE A 65 -1.30 24.12 -10.79
N HIS A 66 -1.26 22.80 -10.63
CA HIS A 66 -0.33 22.18 -9.71
C HIS A 66 1.01 21.98 -10.40
N GLU A 67 2.06 22.60 -9.83
CA GLU A 67 3.45 22.44 -10.30
C GLU A 67 3.95 21.00 -10.11
N ASP A 68 3.27 20.23 -9.26
CA ASP A 68 3.56 18.83 -9.00
C ASP A 68 2.95 17.96 -10.12
N THR A 69 3.76 17.63 -11.13
CA THR A 69 3.34 16.89 -12.34
C THR A 69 3.20 15.38 -12.13
N SER A 70 3.10 14.96 -10.88
CA SER A 70 3.32 13.60 -10.38
C SER A 70 2.12 12.65 -10.55
N GLY A 71 1.05 13.11 -11.19
CA GLY A 71 -0.11 12.28 -11.49
C GLY A 71 -1.18 13.03 -12.29
N TYR A 72 -2.36 12.45 -12.28
CA TYR A 72 -3.54 12.94 -12.97
C TYR A 72 -4.70 13.11 -12.00
N SER A 73 -5.67 13.91 -12.43
CA SER A 73 -6.92 14.14 -11.73
C SER A 73 -8.07 13.61 -12.56
N VAL A 74 -9.21 13.44 -11.92
CA VAL A 74 -10.45 13.03 -12.57
C VAL A 74 -11.56 13.95 -12.11
N PHE A 75 -12.54 14.20 -12.96
CA PHE A 75 -13.74 14.90 -12.56
C PHE A 75 -14.84 13.90 -12.26
N PHE A 76 -15.43 14.01 -11.08
CA PHE A 76 -16.64 13.30 -10.71
C PHE A 76 -17.83 14.23 -10.85
N PHE A 77 -18.85 13.79 -11.58
CA PHE A 77 -20.07 14.55 -11.83
C PHE A 77 -21.30 13.82 -11.32
N HIS A 78 -22.27 14.60 -10.85
CA HIS A 78 -23.57 14.13 -10.43
C HIS A 78 -24.68 15.03 -11.01
N PRO A 79 -25.57 14.50 -11.87
CA PRO A 79 -26.63 15.27 -12.53
C PRO A 79 -27.78 15.69 -11.60
N GLY A 80 -27.77 15.21 -10.35
CA GLY A 80 -28.83 15.41 -9.38
C GLY A 80 -29.80 14.24 -9.38
N ILE A 81 -31.06 14.48 -9.05
CA ILE A 81 -32.09 13.44 -8.97
C ILE A 81 -33.23 13.80 -9.92
N ALA A 82 -33.64 12.85 -10.76
CA ALA A 82 -34.77 13.02 -11.64
C ALA A 82 -36.05 13.31 -10.84
N LEU A 83 -36.74 14.39 -11.18
CA LEU A 83 -38.02 14.70 -10.55
C LEU A 83 -39.14 13.84 -11.17
N PRO A 84 -39.95 13.14 -10.37
CA PRO A 84 -41.04 12.31 -10.88
C PRO A 84 -42.07 13.10 -11.72
N THR A 85 -42.18 14.41 -11.47
CA THR A 85 -43.08 15.31 -12.20
C THR A 85 -42.58 15.63 -13.61
N HIS A 86 -41.29 15.44 -13.88
CA HIS A 86 -40.64 15.79 -15.15
C HIS A 86 -39.63 14.72 -15.60
N PRO A 87 -40.08 13.48 -15.88
CA PRO A 87 -39.18 12.35 -16.15
C PRO A 87 -38.37 12.46 -17.45
N ASN A 88 -38.76 13.37 -18.36
CA ASN A 88 -38.10 13.58 -19.65
C ASN A 88 -37.32 14.90 -19.72
N GLN A 89 -37.13 15.60 -18.60
CA GLN A 89 -36.29 16.80 -18.58
C GLN A 89 -34.84 16.39 -18.42
N PHE A 90 -33.96 17.09 -19.12
CA PHE A 90 -32.53 17.02 -18.87
C PHE A 90 -32.20 17.76 -17.56
N PRO A 91 -31.15 17.34 -16.83
CA PRO A 91 -30.67 18.10 -15.70
C PRO A 91 -30.28 19.51 -16.16
N MET A 92 -30.81 20.53 -15.46
CA MET A 92 -30.48 21.93 -15.75
C MET A 92 -29.18 22.35 -15.09
N ASP A 93 -28.83 21.68 -13.99
CA ASP A 93 -27.64 21.93 -13.19
C ASP A 93 -26.96 20.59 -12.89
N ALA A 94 -25.64 20.59 -12.68
CA ALA A 94 -24.89 19.44 -12.21
C ALA A 94 -23.95 19.85 -11.08
N ALA A 95 -23.72 18.93 -10.15
CA ALA A 95 -22.65 19.05 -9.19
C ALA A 95 -21.41 18.34 -9.74
N GLY A 96 -20.24 18.96 -9.60
CA GLY A 96 -18.98 18.39 -10.03
C GLY A 96 -17.93 18.56 -8.93
N MET A 97 -16.99 17.63 -8.87
CA MET A 97 -15.77 17.79 -8.08
C MET A 97 -14.59 17.26 -8.87
N MET A 98 -13.46 17.97 -8.76
CA MET A 98 -12.18 17.46 -9.24
C MET A 98 -11.54 16.67 -8.10
N ILE A 99 -11.11 15.44 -8.41
CA ILE A 99 -10.40 14.56 -7.49
C ILE A 99 -8.94 14.53 -7.95
N HIS A 100 -8.07 15.15 -7.17
CA HIS A 100 -6.62 15.06 -7.35
C HIS A 100 -6.14 13.71 -6.82
N VAL A 101 -5.95 12.73 -7.73
CA VAL A 101 -5.63 11.34 -7.35
C VAL A 101 -4.35 11.22 -6.51
N PRO A 102 -3.29 12.03 -6.72
CA PRO A 102 -2.13 12.05 -5.82
C PRO A 102 -2.48 12.34 -4.35
N ASP A 103 -3.49 13.16 -4.06
CA ASP A 103 -3.91 13.44 -2.69
C ASP A 103 -4.69 12.27 -2.06
N VAL A 104 -5.34 11.45 -2.89
CA VAL A 104 -5.92 10.18 -2.43
C VAL A 104 -4.82 9.25 -1.91
N LEU A 105 -3.69 9.15 -2.63
CA LEU A 105 -2.53 8.41 -2.16
C LEU A 105 -1.95 9.01 -0.87
N ARG A 106 -1.83 10.35 -0.78
CA ARG A 106 -1.37 11.03 0.43
C ARG A 106 -2.21 10.67 1.65
N THR A 107 -3.53 10.60 1.49
CA THR A 107 -4.46 10.22 2.56
C THR A 107 -4.36 8.73 2.90
N ALA A 108 -4.20 7.87 1.89
CA ALA A 108 -4.12 6.41 2.08
C ALA A 108 -2.84 5.96 2.82
N VAL A 109 -1.84 6.83 2.89
CA VAL A 109 -0.56 6.60 3.57
C VAL A 109 -0.64 6.78 5.08
N GLU A 110 -1.66 7.46 5.60
CA GLU A 110 -1.87 7.61 7.03
C GLU A 110 -2.04 6.25 7.71
N GLY A 111 -1.02 5.83 8.47
CA GLY A 111 -1.02 4.55 9.19
C GLY A 111 -0.28 3.41 8.50
N GLN A 112 0.44 3.65 7.41
CA GLN A 112 1.37 2.65 6.86
C GLN A 112 2.64 2.52 7.70
N ALA A 113 2.99 1.28 8.04
CA ALA A 113 4.17 0.95 8.84
C ALA A 113 5.35 0.46 7.98
N GLU A 114 5.09 0.14 6.71
CA GLU A 114 6.06 -0.49 5.82
C GLU A 114 6.30 0.34 4.56
N GLN A 115 7.52 0.25 4.05
CA GLN A 115 7.88 0.89 2.79
C GLN A 115 7.22 0.16 1.63
N THR A 116 6.38 0.87 0.89
CA THR A 116 5.56 0.29 -0.20
C THR A 116 5.52 1.23 -1.39
N PHE A 117 5.28 0.68 -2.57
CA PHE A 117 4.91 1.45 -3.75
C PHE A 117 3.42 1.24 -3.99
N ALA A 118 2.67 2.31 -4.23
CA ALA A 118 1.27 2.27 -4.56
C ALA A 118 1.03 2.96 -5.90
N TYR A 119 0.26 2.31 -6.77
CA TYR A 119 -0.11 2.80 -8.08
C TYR A 119 -1.61 2.68 -8.27
N ILE A 120 -2.22 3.63 -8.96
CA ILE A 120 -3.64 3.63 -9.30
C ILE A 120 -3.76 3.77 -10.81
N PHE A 121 -4.58 2.90 -11.39
CA PHE A 121 -4.91 2.87 -12.80
C PHE A 121 -6.42 2.94 -12.98
N ASP A 122 -6.86 3.58 -14.05
CA ASP A 122 -8.25 3.58 -14.50
C ASP A 122 -8.42 2.49 -15.56
N ASN A 123 -9.28 1.51 -15.28
CA ASN A 123 -9.69 0.52 -16.26
C ASN A 123 -10.95 1.05 -16.95
N ASP A 124 -10.75 1.71 -18.08
CA ASP A 124 -11.86 2.06 -18.96
C ASP A 124 -12.18 0.86 -19.85
N ASP A 125 -13.30 0.19 -19.58
CA ASP A 125 -13.68 -1.11 -20.16
C ASP A 125 -14.06 -1.02 -21.65
N VAL A 126 -14.20 0.20 -22.21
CA VAL A 126 -14.85 0.38 -23.53
C VAL A 126 -13.87 0.73 -24.66
N LEU A 127 -12.74 1.39 -24.39
CA LEU A 127 -11.90 1.97 -25.44
C LEU A 127 -10.39 1.74 -25.30
N GLN A 128 -9.90 1.30 -24.15
CA GLN A 128 -8.46 1.19 -23.91
C GLN A 128 -7.99 -0.27 -23.88
N GLU A 129 -6.95 -0.58 -24.65
CA GLU A 129 -6.30 -1.89 -24.61
C GLU A 129 -5.49 -2.07 -23.30
N GLU A 130 -5.11 -0.98 -22.64
CA GLU A 130 -4.35 -0.97 -21.39
C GLU A 130 -4.91 0.05 -20.39
N PRO A 131 -4.95 -0.27 -19.08
CA PRO A 131 -5.41 0.67 -18.06
C PRO A 131 -4.58 1.96 -17.99
N ALA A 132 -5.27 3.10 -17.88
CA ALA A 132 -4.65 4.41 -17.85
C ALA A 132 -4.03 4.70 -16.47
N PHE A 133 -2.76 5.06 -16.41
CA PHE A 133 -2.13 5.48 -15.15
C PHE A 133 -2.79 6.76 -14.61
N LEU A 134 -3.15 6.76 -13.32
CA LEU A 134 -3.67 7.93 -12.62
C LEU A 134 -2.61 8.54 -11.69
N ALA A 135 -1.99 7.73 -10.84
CA ALA A 135 -0.96 8.19 -9.92
C ALA A 135 -0.09 7.04 -9.41
N GLY A 136 1.13 7.36 -8.98
CA GLY A 136 2.06 6.43 -8.37
C GLY A 136 2.86 7.11 -7.26
N ALA A 137 3.10 6.42 -6.15
CA ALA A 137 3.91 6.92 -5.06
C ALA A 137 4.68 5.82 -4.34
N ARG A 138 5.90 6.14 -3.91
CA ARG A 138 6.63 5.40 -2.89
C ARG A 138 6.28 5.99 -1.53
N ILE A 139 5.89 5.11 -0.63
CA ILE A 139 5.48 5.40 0.73
C ILE A 139 6.66 5.02 1.63
N ASP A 140 7.27 6.02 2.25
CA ASP A 140 8.38 5.83 3.18
C ASP A 140 7.88 6.08 4.61
N PRO A 141 7.79 5.07 5.49
CA PRO A 141 7.34 5.27 6.86
C PRO A 141 8.40 6.07 7.63
N GLY A 142 8.16 7.36 7.87
CA GLY A 142 8.99 8.22 8.70
C GLY A 142 8.68 8.08 10.19
N GLU A 143 9.55 8.62 11.06
CA GLU A 143 9.39 8.54 12.52
C GLU A 143 8.16 9.29 13.05
N ASP A 144 7.82 10.44 12.43
CA ASP A 144 6.70 11.30 12.85
C ASP A 144 5.54 11.34 11.83
N ALA A 145 5.85 11.24 10.54
CA ALA A 145 4.89 11.18 9.45
C ALA A 145 5.49 10.37 8.29
N ALA A 146 4.65 9.65 7.56
CA ALA A 146 5.08 8.96 6.36
C ALA A 146 5.34 9.98 5.24
N ASP A 147 6.49 9.82 4.57
CA ASP A 147 6.88 10.63 3.43
C ASP A 147 6.37 9.97 2.15
N LEU A 148 5.92 10.79 1.20
CA LEU A 148 5.46 10.32 -0.11
C LEU A 148 6.37 10.88 -1.19
N VAL A 149 7.01 9.97 -1.91
CA VAL A 149 7.77 10.32 -3.11
C VAL A 149 6.97 9.85 -4.31
N PHE A 150 6.33 10.78 -5.01
CA PHE A 150 5.59 10.44 -6.21
C PHE A 150 6.49 9.84 -7.30
N GLN A 151 5.94 8.89 -8.04
CA GLN A 151 6.63 8.12 -9.06
C GLN A 151 6.16 8.55 -10.45
N GLU A 152 7.00 8.30 -11.45
CA GLU A 152 6.64 8.51 -12.84
C GLU A 152 5.59 7.50 -13.31
N GLU A 153 4.94 7.84 -14.42
CA GLU A 153 3.97 6.98 -15.10
C GLU A 153 4.63 5.65 -15.52
N ILE A 154 3.98 4.55 -15.18
CA ILE A 154 4.41 3.18 -15.48
C ILE A 154 3.24 2.38 -16.03
N GLU A 155 3.51 1.46 -16.95
CA GLU A 155 2.50 0.56 -17.51
C GLU A 155 2.12 -0.54 -16.50
N LEU A 156 0.83 -0.87 -16.40
CA LEU A 156 0.34 -1.91 -15.48
C LEU A 156 1.00 -3.27 -15.75
N ALA A 157 1.21 -3.62 -17.02
CA ALA A 157 1.85 -4.87 -17.43
C ALA A 157 3.27 -5.03 -16.85
N THR A 158 3.99 -3.92 -16.62
CA THR A 158 5.31 -3.96 -15.99
C THR A 158 5.22 -4.37 -14.52
N LEU A 159 4.16 -3.95 -13.82
CA LEU A 159 3.93 -4.29 -12.42
C LEU A 159 3.40 -5.72 -12.24
N ASP A 160 2.55 -6.19 -13.16
CA ASP A 160 2.02 -7.57 -13.14
C ASP A 160 3.12 -8.63 -13.32
N SER A 161 4.24 -8.24 -13.94
CA SER A 161 5.42 -9.11 -14.08
C SER A 161 6.25 -9.25 -12.79
N GLN A 162 5.93 -8.47 -11.74
CA GLN A 162 6.65 -8.48 -10.46
C GLN A 162 5.92 -9.33 -9.43
N ASP A 163 6.60 -10.37 -8.92
CA ASP A 163 6.03 -11.31 -7.92
C ASP A 163 5.67 -10.65 -6.58
N ASP A 164 6.19 -9.44 -6.30
CA ASP A 164 6.01 -8.72 -5.03
C ASP A 164 4.89 -7.65 -5.07
N CYS A 165 4.07 -7.66 -6.11
CA CYS A 165 2.95 -6.76 -6.29
C CYS A 165 1.60 -7.47 -6.06
N ILE A 166 0.66 -6.76 -5.43
CA ILE A 166 -0.72 -7.18 -5.27
C ILE A 166 -1.60 -6.14 -5.94
N SER A 167 -2.44 -6.58 -6.89
CA SER A 167 -3.42 -5.73 -7.55
C SER A 167 -4.84 -6.00 -7.02
N LYS A 168 -5.66 -4.96 -6.98
CA LYS A 168 -7.09 -5.06 -6.64
C LYS A 168 -7.90 -4.06 -7.45
N ILE A 169 -8.98 -4.55 -8.06
CA ILE A 169 -9.94 -3.72 -8.76
C ILE A 169 -10.97 -3.17 -7.77
N ILE A 170 -11.28 -1.88 -7.88
CA ILE A 170 -12.24 -1.15 -7.06
C ILE A 170 -13.19 -0.38 -7.97
N PRO A 171 -14.52 -0.60 -7.88
CA PRO A 171 -15.48 0.20 -8.63
C PRO A 171 -15.54 1.61 -8.06
N VAL A 172 -15.44 2.63 -8.93
CA VAL A 172 -15.55 4.05 -8.58
C VAL A 172 -16.51 4.71 -9.56
N GLY A 173 -17.70 5.08 -9.10
CA GLY A 173 -18.74 5.62 -9.97
C GLY A 173 -19.15 4.62 -11.07
N ASN A 174 -18.98 5.02 -12.33
CA ASN A 174 -19.18 4.20 -13.53
C ASN A 174 -17.88 3.58 -14.07
N ARG A 175 -16.73 3.79 -13.41
CA ARG A 175 -15.42 3.27 -13.82
C ARG A 175 -14.91 2.22 -12.83
N GLU A 176 -13.89 1.47 -13.23
CA GLU A 176 -13.19 0.54 -12.34
C GLU A 176 -11.73 0.94 -12.23
N TRP A 177 -11.22 1.09 -11.01
CA TRP A 177 -9.81 1.42 -10.79
C TRP A 177 -9.02 0.20 -10.33
N THR A 178 -7.85 -0.05 -10.94
CA THR A 178 -6.89 -1.02 -10.45
C THR A 178 -5.91 -0.33 -9.53
N VAL A 179 -5.92 -0.72 -8.26
CA VAL A 179 -4.91 -0.31 -7.27
C VAL A 179 -3.87 -1.41 -7.17
N VAL A 180 -2.60 -1.06 -7.41
CA VAL A 180 -1.47 -1.98 -7.28
C VAL A 180 -0.60 -1.52 -6.12
N VAL A 181 -0.31 -2.43 -5.20
CA VAL A 181 0.63 -2.20 -4.10
C VAL A 181 1.77 -3.18 -4.22
N CYS A 182 2.99 -2.66 -4.36
CA CYS A 182 4.21 -3.44 -4.44
C CYS A 182 5.06 -3.22 -3.19
N LYS A 183 5.73 -4.28 -2.72
CA LYS A 183 6.71 -4.15 -1.65
C LYS A 183 7.94 -3.39 -2.16
N ALA A 184 8.48 -2.49 -1.36
CA ALA A 184 9.78 -1.91 -1.69
C ALA A 184 10.87 -2.98 -1.53
N GLY A 185 11.66 -3.20 -2.58
CA GLY A 185 12.74 -4.19 -2.57
C GLY A 185 13.66 -4.00 -1.37
N GLY A 186 13.73 -5.03 -0.50
CA GLY A 186 14.49 -5.01 0.76
C GLY A 186 13.65 -4.89 2.04
N ALA A 187 12.36 -4.56 1.96
CA ALA A 187 11.48 -4.47 3.14
C ALA A 187 11.25 -5.83 3.84
N TYR A 188 11.39 -6.94 3.10
CA TYR A 188 11.21 -8.32 3.57
C TYR A 188 12.43 -9.20 3.42
N ASP A 189 13.62 -8.63 3.20
CA ASP A 189 14.84 -9.34 3.59
C ASP A 189 14.89 -9.32 5.13
N ALA A 190 14.03 -10.12 5.76
CA ALA A 190 14.20 -10.52 7.15
C ALA A 190 15.62 -11.04 7.19
N SER A 191 16.55 -10.23 7.72
CA SER A 191 17.94 -10.39 7.30
C SER A 191 18.33 -11.83 7.54
N THR A 192 18.47 -12.59 6.44
CA THR A 192 18.64 -14.04 6.54
C THR A 192 19.88 -14.31 7.38
N VAL A 193 20.82 -13.36 7.34
CA VAL A 193 21.95 -13.17 8.23
C VAL A 193 21.58 -13.17 9.72
N PHE A 194 20.61 -12.38 10.19
CA PHE A 194 20.18 -12.39 11.61
C PHE A 194 19.56 -13.71 12.01
N VAL A 195 18.70 -14.30 11.18
CA VAL A 195 18.08 -15.61 11.47
C VAL A 195 19.15 -16.70 11.55
N VAL A 196 20.09 -16.72 10.61
CA VAL A 196 21.22 -17.64 10.58
C VAL A 196 22.16 -17.41 11.77
N LEU A 197 22.50 -16.17 12.11
CA LEU A 197 23.33 -15.84 13.28
C LEU A 197 22.66 -16.26 14.59
N GLY A 198 21.35 -15.98 14.74
CA GLY A 198 20.56 -16.42 15.88
C GLY A 198 20.57 -17.94 16.02
N GLY A 199 20.33 -18.65 14.91
CA GLY A 199 20.38 -20.12 14.85
C GLY A 199 21.76 -20.69 15.23
N VAL A 200 22.84 -20.12 14.66
CA VAL A 200 24.23 -20.53 14.96
C VAL A 200 24.57 -20.28 16.43
N THR A 201 24.11 -19.18 17.01
CA THR A 201 24.37 -18.84 18.42
C THR A 201 23.66 -19.81 19.36
N ILE A 202 22.39 -20.13 19.09
CA ILE A 202 21.63 -21.12 19.86
C ILE A 202 22.29 -22.50 19.73
N PHE A 203 22.68 -22.90 18.52
CA PHE A 203 23.34 -24.18 18.28
C PHE A 203 24.69 -24.28 19.01
N ALA A 204 25.51 -23.22 18.98
CA ALA A 204 26.78 -23.16 19.71
C ALA A 204 26.57 -23.25 21.23
N ALA A 205 25.55 -22.57 21.77
CA ALA A 205 25.19 -22.67 23.18
C ALA A 205 24.79 -24.10 23.57
N CYS A 206 23.99 -24.78 22.73
CA CYS A 206 23.61 -26.17 22.92
C CYS A 206 24.83 -27.12 22.91
N LEU A 207 25.78 -26.92 21.99
CA LEU A 207 27.02 -27.71 21.96
C LEU A 207 27.87 -27.50 23.22
N CYS A 208 28.00 -26.25 23.69
CA CYS A 208 28.72 -25.95 24.92
C CYS A 208 28.08 -26.63 26.14
N LEU A 209 26.74 -26.59 26.23
CA LEU A 209 26.00 -27.27 27.29
C LEU A 209 26.15 -28.79 27.21
N ALA A 210 26.10 -29.38 26.02
CA ALA A 210 26.31 -30.81 25.83
C ALA A 210 27.72 -31.25 26.25
N ALA A 211 28.75 -30.48 25.88
CA ALA A 211 30.14 -30.73 26.29
C ALA A 211 30.34 -30.60 27.80
N TRP A 212 29.73 -29.58 28.42
CA TRP A 212 29.73 -29.40 29.87
C TRP A 212 29.06 -30.56 30.60
N PHE A 213 27.90 -30.99 30.12
CA PHE A 213 27.17 -32.12 30.71
C PHE A 213 27.98 -33.41 30.61
N TRP A 214 28.61 -33.67 29.46
CA TRP A 214 29.44 -34.85 29.26
C TRP A 214 30.66 -34.89 30.18
N THR A 215 31.37 -33.77 30.31
CA THR A 215 32.54 -33.67 31.20
C THR A 215 32.15 -33.81 32.66
N THR A 216 31.03 -33.22 33.07
CA THR A 216 30.50 -33.33 34.44
C THR A 216 30.07 -34.76 34.76
N SER A 217 29.35 -35.42 33.84
CA SER A 217 28.93 -36.82 34.01
C SER A 217 30.13 -37.75 34.19
N ARG A 218 31.17 -37.62 33.34
CA ARG A 218 32.43 -38.37 33.49
C ARG A 218 33.13 -38.10 34.82
N ARG A 219 33.12 -36.86 35.31
CA ARG A 219 33.69 -36.50 36.60
C ARG A 219 32.92 -37.16 37.75
N ILE A 220 31.59 -37.16 37.69
CA ILE A 220 30.74 -37.80 38.70
C ILE A 220 30.99 -39.31 38.73
N THR A 221 31.06 -39.98 37.57
CA THR A 221 31.38 -41.41 37.50
C THR A 221 32.73 -41.70 38.17
N ARG A 222 33.78 -40.95 37.83
CA ARG A 222 35.11 -41.14 38.46
C ARG A 222 35.08 -40.93 39.98
N ILE A 223 34.36 -39.92 40.46
CA ILE A 223 34.24 -39.66 41.91
C ILE A 223 33.50 -40.81 42.59
N ASN A 224 32.45 -41.35 41.97
CA ASN A 224 31.71 -42.50 42.48
C ASN A 224 32.58 -43.77 42.51
N ASP A 225 33.37 -44.01 41.47
CA ASP A 225 34.30 -45.15 41.42
C ASP A 225 35.34 -45.07 42.55
N ILE A 226 35.92 -43.88 42.78
CA ILE A 226 36.88 -43.64 43.87
C ILE A 226 36.21 -43.82 45.24
N ARG A 227 34.97 -43.32 45.42
CA ARG A 227 34.22 -43.51 46.67
C ARG A 227 33.90 -44.99 46.90
N ALA A 228 33.45 -45.71 45.89
CA ALA A 228 33.15 -47.14 45.98
C ALA A 228 34.41 -47.95 46.34
N ALA A 229 35.56 -47.63 45.74
CA ALA A 229 36.85 -48.25 46.09
C ALA A 229 37.24 -47.96 47.55
N ALA A 230 37.10 -46.72 48.02
CA ALA A 230 37.41 -46.34 49.40
C ALA A 230 36.46 -46.99 50.42
N GLU A 231 35.17 -47.14 50.10
CA GLU A 231 34.20 -47.85 50.94
C GLU A 231 34.52 -49.36 51.01
N HIS A 232 34.91 -49.97 49.89
CA HIS A 232 35.35 -51.36 49.85
C HIS A 232 36.62 -51.58 50.69
N GLU A 233 37.62 -50.69 50.60
CA GLU A 233 38.83 -50.75 51.43
C GLU A 233 38.51 -50.60 52.92
N LYS A 234 37.63 -49.66 53.29
CA LYS A 234 37.16 -49.50 54.68
C LYS A 234 36.48 -50.76 55.20
N ALA A 235 35.59 -51.38 54.42
CA ALA A 235 34.94 -52.62 54.80
C ALA A 235 35.95 -53.76 55.01
N CYS A 236 36.94 -53.89 54.11
CA CYS A 236 38.00 -54.88 54.23
C CYS A 236 38.85 -54.68 55.50
N LEU A 237 39.19 -53.43 55.83
CA LEU A 237 39.93 -53.10 57.06
C LEU A 237 39.13 -53.44 58.32
N ILE A 238 37.83 -53.16 58.35
CA ILE A 238 36.96 -53.51 59.48
C ILE A 238 36.95 -55.03 59.73
N VAL A 239 36.81 -55.84 58.66
CA VAL A 239 36.84 -57.31 58.75
C VAL A 239 38.18 -57.80 59.29
N LYS A 240 39.31 -57.32 58.74
CA LYS A 240 40.66 -57.71 59.22
C LYS A 240 40.92 -57.31 60.67
N ASN A 241 40.37 -56.17 61.11
CA ASN A 241 40.54 -55.72 62.49
C ASN A 241 39.69 -56.58 63.44
N ALA A 242 38.46 -56.96 63.04
CA ALA A 242 37.64 -57.91 63.78
C ALA A 242 38.32 -59.28 63.93
N GLU A 243 38.95 -59.80 62.86
CA GLU A 243 39.73 -61.04 62.92
C GLU A 243 40.92 -60.96 63.90
N LYS A 244 41.64 -59.83 63.93
CA LYS A 244 42.75 -59.63 64.87
C LYS A 244 42.31 -59.53 66.32
N THR A 245 41.10 -59.04 66.58
CA THR A 245 40.58 -58.85 67.94
C THR A 245 39.99 -60.16 68.52
N ALA A 246 39.71 -61.15 67.66
CA ALA A 246 39.14 -62.44 68.04
C ALA A 246 40.20 -63.53 68.35
N ARG A 247 41.49 -63.25 68.14
CA ARG A 247 42.62 -64.10 68.54
C ARG A 247 43.24 -63.60 69.84
#